data_AF-A0A4Y2H594-F1
#
_entry.id   AF-A0A4Y2H594-F1
#
_cell.length_a   1.000
_cell.length_b   1.000
_cell.length_c   1.000
_cell.angle_alpha   90.00
_cell.angle_beta   90.00
_cell.angle_gamma   90.00
#
_symmetry.space_group_name_H-M   'P 1'
#
loop_
_entity.id
_entity.type
_entity.pdbx_description
1 polymer ?
#
loop_
_entity_poly.entity_id
_entity_poly.type
_entity_poly.pdbx_seq_one_letter_code
_entity_poly.pdbx_strand_id
1 'polypeptide(L)'
;MKETYKTLKHMLSSIEYSKHSWHICADLKVIAGLVLLQAGYTKFCCFLCKWDSRDRKKHYIKKVWSKRQFLTPVVRNVENEALVASEKIPLPSLHIKLGLMKNFVKAMDCGGSVFQYLRLKFPKVSEAKIKEGLFFGPQNRQIMKDKVFESKLTKKEAA
;
A
#
# COMPACT_ATOMS: atom_id res chain seq x y z
N MET A 1 -1.19 -21.55 6.10
CA MET A 1 -1.32 -20.89 7.43
C MET A 1 -2.16 -19.62 7.25
N LYS A 2 -3.16 -19.35 8.10
CA LYS A 2 -4.01 -18.15 7.97
C LYS A 2 -3.36 -16.94 8.67
N GLU A 3 -3.35 -15.78 8.03
CA GLU A 3 -2.88 -14.50 8.56
C GLU A 3 -3.90 -13.92 9.57
N THR A 4 -3.96 -14.52 10.76
CA THR A 4 -4.82 -14.05 11.86
C THR A 4 -3.98 -13.47 12.98
N TYR A 5 -4.57 -12.61 13.82
CA TYR A 5 -3.91 -12.09 15.02
C TYR A 5 -3.31 -13.20 15.89
N LYS A 6 -4.08 -14.28 16.13
CA LYS A 6 -3.62 -15.43 16.93
C LYS A 6 -2.39 -16.10 16.31
N THR A 7 -2.40 -16.29 14.99
CA THR A 7 -1.26 -16.85 14.25
C THR A 7 -0.03 -15.96 14.37
N LEU A 8 -0.18 -14.66 14.12
CA LEU A 8 0.93 -13.70 14.18
C LEU A 8 1.52 -13.62 15.59
N LYS A 9 0.66 -13.59 16.62
CA LYS A 9 1.09 -13.61 18.03
C LYS A 9 1.90 -14.86 18.34
N HIS A 10 1.43 -16.03 17.92
CA HIS A 10 2.15 -17.28 18.12
C HIS A 10 3.51 -17.28 17.41
N MET A 11 3.57 -16.83 16.15
CA MET A 11 4.84 -16.73 15.41
C MET A 11 5.84 -15.81 16.10
N LEU A 12 5.40 -14.64 16.59
CA LEU A 12 6.28 -13.70 17.31
C LEU A 12 6.80 -14.28 18.62
N SER A 13 5.98 -15.06 19.33
CA SER A 13 6.42 -15.80 20.52
C SER A 13 7.48 -16.85 20.18
N SER A 14 7.31 -17.61 19.10
CA SER A 14 8.25 -18.67 18.69
C SER A 14 9.63 -18.15 18.30
N ILE A 15 9.73 -16.89 17.87
CA ILE A 15 11.01 -16.24 17.54
C ILE A 15 11.50 -15.32 18.67
N GLU A 16 10.88 -15.39 19.85
CA GLU A 16 11.21 -14.58 21.02
C GLU A 16 11.29 -13.07 20.72
N TYR A 17 10.35 -12.57 19.90
CA TYR A 17 10.38 -11.18 19.42
C TYR A 17 10.50 -10.15 20.55
N SER A 18 9.87 -10.41 21.70
CA SER A 18 9.92 -9.53 22.88
C SER A 18 11.34 -9.30 23.40
N LYS A 19 12.26 -10.27 23.23
CA LYS A 19 13.66 -10.14 23.65
C LYS A 19 14.48 -9.31 22.67
N HIS A 20 14.17 -9.39 21.37
CA HIS A 20 15.03 -8.82 20.33
C HIS A 20 14.50 -7.52 19.73
N SER A 21 13.19 -7.32 19.70
CA SER A 21 12.54 -6.09 19.22
C SER A 21 13.03 -5.64 17.83
N TRP A 22 13.17 -6.60 16.90
CA TRP A 22 13.60 -6.34 15.52
C TRP A 22 12.64 -5.44 14.76
N HIS A 23 13.13 -4.82 13.67
CA HIS A 23 12.26 -4.15 12.72
C HIS A 23 11.54 -5.18 11.85
N ILE A 24 10.24 -5.02 11.65
CA ILE A 24 9.41 -5.92 10.85
C ILE A 24 8.90 -5.18 9.61
N CYS A 25 9.42 -5.56 8.45
CA CYS A 25 8.91 -5.11 7.16
C CYS A 25 7.98 -6.20 6.59
N ALA A 26 6.73 -5.85 6.36
CA ALA A 26 5.74 -6.75 5.78
C ALA A 26 4.77 -5.99 4.87
N ASP A 27 3.89 -6.72 4.18
CA ASP A 27 2.81 -6.09 3.43
C ASP A 27 1.82 -5.36 4.38
N LEU A 28 1.03 -4.45 3.82
CA LEU A 28 0.10 -3.62 4.61
C LEU A 28 -0.99 -4.42 5.33
N LYS A 29 -1.35 -5.61 4.85
CA LYS A 29 -2.35 -6.47 5.47
C LYS A 29 -1.77 -7.17 6.71
N VAL A 30 -0.54 -7.68 6.63
CA VAL A 30 0.17 -8.20 7.81
C VAL A 30 0.44 -7.09 8.82
N ILE A 31 0.88 -5.91 8.37
CA ILE A 31 1.05 -4.74 9.25
C ILE A 31 -0.24 -4.40 9.98
N ALA A 32 -1.38 -4.40 9.28
CA ALA A 32 -2.69 -4.19 9.90
C ALA A 32 -3.00 -5.22 11.00
N GLY A 33 -2.59 -6.48 10.82
CA GLY A 33 -2.69 -7.51 11.87
C GLY A 33 -1.76 -7.30 13.07
N LEU A 34 -0.56 -6.75 12.83
CA LEU A 34 0.43 -6.46 13.89
C LEU A 34 0.06 -5.24 14.73
N VAL A 35 -0.48 -4.20 14.08
CA VAL A 35 -0.87 -2.91 14.73
C VAL A 35 -2.37 -2.77 14.94
N LEU A 36 -3.13 -3.82 14.60
CA LEU A 36 -4.56 -3.99 14.86
C LEU A 36 -5.50 -2.96 14.26
N LEU A 37 -5.22 -2.58 13.03
CA LEU A 37 -6.27 -1.94 12.24
C LEU A 37 -7.32 -2.98 11.90
N GLN A 38 -8.58 -2.69 12.21
CA GLN A 38 -9.71 -3.47 11.74
C GLN A 38 -9.59 -3.70 10.23
N ALA A 39 -9.78 -4.96 9.82
CA ALA A 39 -9.69 -5.35 8.42
C ALA A 39 -10.81 -4.70 7.59
N GLY A 40 -10.54 -4.48 6.30
CA GLY A 40 -11.49 -3.91 5.35
C GLY A 40 -11.38 -2.39 5.19
N TYR A 41 -12.37 -1.79 4.52
CA TYR A 41 -12.41 -0.37 4.17
C TYR A 41 -12.89 0.49 5.33
N THR A 42 -12.04 0.59 6.36
CA THR A 42 -12.38 1.31 7.58
C THR A 42 -12.08 2.81 7.48
N LYS A 43 -12.79 3.61 8.29
CA LYS A 43 -12.68 5.08 8.29
C LYS A 43 -11.26 5.58 8.58
N PHE A 44 -10.56 4.94 9.50
CA PHE A 44 -9.21 5.32 9.94
C PHE A 44 -8.21 4.20 9.65
N CYS A 45 -7.95 3.94 8.37
CA CYS A 45 -7.13 2.82 7.91
C CYS A 45 -5.62 3.06 7.98
N CYS A 46 -5.15 4.23 8.39
CA CYS A 46 -3.73 4.53 8.53
C CYS A 46 -3.24 4.25 9.96
N PHE A 47 -2.17 3.46 10.08
CA PHE A 47 -1.55 3.16 11.38
C PHE A 47 -0.64 4.29 11.88
N LEU A 48 -0.16 5.16 10.98
CA LEU A 48 0.73 6.28 11.32
C LEU A 48 -0.02 7.56 11.70
N CYS A 49 -1.16 7.83 11.07
CA CYS A 49 -1.90 9.07 11.27
C CYS A 49 -3.42 8.85 11.30
N LYS A 50 -4.13 9.87 11.76
CA LYS A 50 -5.60 9.88 11.87
C LYS A 50 -6.23 10.34 10.54
N TRP A 51 -5.74 9.82 9.41
CA TRP A 51 -6.32 10.07 8.09
C TRP A 51 -7.73 9.49 8.03
N ASP A 52 -8.70 10.31 7.66
CA ASP A 52 -10.11 9.92 7.52
C ASP A 52 -10.38 9.58 6.05
N SER A 53 -10.48 8.29 5.72
CA SER A 53 -10.74 7.80 4.36
C SER A 53 -12.12 8.19 3.82
N ARG A 54 -13.01 8.73 4.67
CA ARG A 54 -14.36 9.18 4.30
C ARG A 54 -14.45 10.70 4.11
N ASP A 55 -13.44 11.47 4.53
CA ASP A 55 -13.42 12.94 4.39
C ASP A 55 -13.01 13.40 2.98
N ARG A 56 -13.90 13.21 2.00
CA ARG A 56 -13.68 13.56 0.58
C ARG A 56 -13.35 15.03 0.35
N LYS A 57 -13.79 15.93 1.25
CA LYS A 57 -13.55 17.37 1.12
C LYS A 57 -12.10 17.72 1.47
N LYS A 58 -11.53 17.11 2.52
CA LYS A 58 -10.17 17.44 2.99
C LYS A 58 -9.09 16.56 2.39
N HIS A 59 -9.42 15.47 1.71
CA HIS A 59 -8.45 14.50 1.15
C HIS A 59 -7.32 15.13 0.35
N TYR A 60 -7.63 16.09 -0.52
CA TYR A 60 -6.65 16.71 -1.42
C TYR A 60 -6.17 18.09 -0.94
N ILE A 61 -6.69 18.57 0.20
CA ILE A 61 -6.35 19.89 0.77
C ILE A 61 -5.40 19.71 1.95
N LYS A 62 -5.69 18.76 2.82
CA LYS A 62 -4.94 18.53 4.06
C LYS A 62 -3.77 17.59 3.81
N LYS A 63 -2.57 18.15 3.76
CA LYS A 63 -1.31 17.39 3.61
C LYS A 63 -0.88 16.72 4.92
N VAL A 64 -1.03 17.40 6.05
CA VAL A 64 -0.55 16.91 7.35
C VAL A 64 -1.73 16.45 8.21
N TRP A 65 -1.75 15.16 8.54
CA TRP A 65 -2.73 14.56 9.43
C TRP A 65 -2.11 14.30 10.80
N SER A 66 -2.88 14.52 11.86
CA SER A 66 -2.42 14.32 13.23
C SER A 66 -1.92 12.88 13.43
N LYS A 67 -0.72 12.74 14.00
CA LYS A 67 -0.09 11.44 14.29
C LYS A 67 -1.01 10.58 15.17
N ARG A 68 -0.98 9.28 14.94
CA ARG A 68 -1.57 8.30 15.84
C ARG A 68 -0.56 8.05 16.96
N GLN A 69 -0.81 8.64 18.13
CA GLN A 69 0.05 8.46 19.32
C GLN A 69 -0.28 7.16 20.06
N PHE A 70 -1.57 6.81 20.13
CA PHE A 70 -2.04 5.63 20.83
C PHE A 70 -2.91 4.77 19.92
N LEU A 71 -2.64 3.46 19.94
CA LEU A 71 -3.51 2.41 19.43
C LEU A 71 -4.33 1.88 20.63
N THR A 72 -5.15 2.74 21.23
CA THR A 72 -6.05 2.32 22.31
C THR A 72 -7.12 1.39 21.73
N PRO A 73 -7.25 0.15 22.24
CA PRO A 73 -8.32 -0.76 21.83
C PRO A 73 -9.70 -0.08 21.95
N VAL A 74 -10.65 -0.46 21.09
CA VAL A 74 -12.04 0.04 21.03
C VAL A 74 -12.22 1.46 20.48
N VAL A 75 -11.16 2.27 20.37
CA VAL A 75 -11.22 3.63 19.84
C VAL A 75 -10.62 3.72 18.44
N ARG A 76 -11.40 4.20 17.45
CA ARG A 76 -10.92 4.47 16.07
C ARG A 76 -10.33 3.24 15.36
N ASN A 77 -11.09 2.14 15.38
CA ASN A 77 -10.87 0.92 14.61
C ASN A 77 -9.68 0.05 15.07
N VAL A 78 -9.38 0.03 16.38
CA VAL A 78 -8.38 -0.84 17.00
C VAL A 78 -9.08 -1.95 17.79
N GLU A 79 -8.86 -3.23 17.44
CA GLU A 79 -9.62 -4.35 18.03
C GLU A 79 -8.94 -5.06 19.22
N ASN A 80 -7.61 -5.02 19.34
CA ASN A 80 -6.85 -5.72 20.42
C ASN A 80 -5.62 -4.87 20.86
N GLU A 81 -4.67 -5.45 21.62
CA GLU A 81 -3.36 -4.86 21.93
C GLU A 81 -2.32 -5.10 20.82
N ALA A 82 -1.62 -4.04 20.40
CA ALA A 82 -0.64 -4.13 19.32
C ALA A 82 0.48 -5.13 19.64
N LEU A 83 0.78 -6.04 18.69
CA LEU A 83 1.84 -7.04 18.86
C LEU A 83 3.24 -6.45 18.67
N VAL A 84 3.33 -5.34 17.94
CA VAL A 84 4.57 -4.69 17.53
C VAL A 84 4.39 -3.18 17.61
N ALA A 85 5.37 -2.49 18.20
CA ALA A 85 5.38 -1.04 18.24
C ALA A 85 5.44 -0.45 16.82
N SER A 86 4.67 0.60 16.55
CA SER A 86 4.56 1.19 15.20
C SER A 86 5.90 1.70 14.67
N GLU A 87 6.79 2.11 15.57
CA GLU A 87 8.15 2.57 15.33
C GLU A 87 9.07 1.46 14.79
N LYS A 88 8.73 0.20 15.06
CA LYS A 88 9.47 -0.99 14.57
C LYS A 88 9.01 -1.44 13.20
N ILE A 89 8.02 -0.76 12.60
CA ILE A 89 7.47 -1.12 11.29
C ILE A 89 7.90 -0.07 10.26
N PRO A 90 8.96 -0.33 9.48
CA PRO A 90 9.29 0.52 8.34
C PRO A 90 8.15 0.52 7.31
N LEU A 91 7.94 1.66 6.65
CA LEU A 91 6.97 1.75 5.56
C LEU A 91 7.37 0.83 4.40
N PRO A 92 6.47 -0.03 3.91
CA PRO A 92 6.78 -0.97 2.84
C PRO A 92 6.83 -0.25 1.48
N SER A 93 7.95 0.41 1.19
CA SER A 93 8.15 1.25 -0.02
C SER A 93 7.80 0.52 -1.31
N LEU A 94 8.12 -0.77 -1.41
CA LEU A 94 7.79 -1.59 -2.58
C LEU A 94 6.27 -1.71 -2.76
N HIS A 95 5.52 -2.09 -1.73
CA HIS A 95 4.07 -2.25 -1.81
C HIS A 95 3.36 -0.94 -2.13
N ILE A 96 3.87 0.19 -1.61
CA ILE A 96 3.36 1.54 -1.94
C ILE A 96 3.57 1.83 -3.43
N LYS A 97 4.79 1.64 -3.95
CA LYS A 97 5.10 1.90 -5.36
C LYS A 97 4.29 1.00 -6.30
N LEU A 98 4.10 -0.27 -5.96
CA LEU A 98 3.26 -1.19 -6.72
C LEU A 98 1.80 -0.71 -6.73
N GLY A 99 1.25 -0.33 -5.57
CA GLY A 99 -0.12 0.18 -5.46
C GLY A 99 -0.36 1.50 -6.21
N LEU A 100 0.60 2.42 -6.18
CA LEU A 100 0.53 3.68 -6.92
C LEU A 100 0.51 3.45 -8.43
N MET A 101 1.45 2.63 -8.95
CA MET A 101 1.46 2.29 -10.37
C MET A 101 0.16 1.59 -10.78
N LYS A 102 -0.35 0.69 -9.93
CA LYS A 102 -1.62 0.01 -10.17
C LYS A 102 -2.76 1.02 -10.39
N ASN A 103 -2.90 1.97 -9.48
CA ASN A 103 -3.94 2.99 -9.55
C ASN A 103 -3.75 3.94 -10.73
N PHE A 104 -2.50 4.31 -11.03
CA PHE A 104 -2.16 5.15 -12.17
C PHE A 104 -2.60 4.50 -13.49
N VAL A 105 -2.22 3.24 -13.70
CA VAL A 105 -2.57 2.51 -14.94
C VAL A 105 -4.06 2.23 -15.03
N LYS A 106 -4.75 1.97 -13.91
CA LYS A 106 -6.21 1.86 -13.89
C LYS A 106 -6.96 3.14 -14.27
N ALA A 107 -6.34 4.29 -14.04
CA ALA A 107 -6.92 5.59 -14.37
C ALA A 107 -6.60 6.04 -15.80
N MET A 108 -5.67 5.35 -16.49
CA MET A 108 -5.33 5.64 -17.89
C MET A 108 -6.48 5.30 -18.84
N ASP A 109 -6.51 6.01 -19.97
CA ASP A 109 -7.34 5.62 -21.08
C ASP A 109 -6.81 4.34 -21.74
N CYS A 110 -7.61 3.27 -21.73
CA CYS A 110 -7.26 2.00 -22.38
C CYS A 110 -7.13 2.13 -23.91
N GLY A 111 -7.79 3.12 -24.52
CA GLY A 111 -7.61 3.48 -25.93
C GLY A 111 -6.39 4.37 -26.18
N GLY A 112 -5.81 4.94 -25.12
CA GLY A 112 -4.73 5.92 -25.19
C GLY A 112 -3.40 5.34 -25.67
N SER A 113 -2.57 6.22 -26.24
CA SER A 113 -1.26 5.87 -26.80
C SER A 113 -0.30 5.26 -25.78
N VAL A 114 -0.36 5.69 -24.51
CA VAL A 114 0.41 5.12 -23.41
C VAL A 114 0.01 3.68 -23.10
N PHE A 115 -1.29 3.39 -23.08
CA PHE A 115 -1.77 2.03 -22.79
C PHE A 115 -1.36 1.06 -23.90
N GLN A 116 -1.52 1.48 -25.16
CA GLN A 116 -1.04 0.70 -26.30
C GLN A 116 0.47 0.48 -26.25
N TYR A 117 1.24 1.48 -25.82
CA TYR A 117 2.67 1.32 -25.63
C TYR A 117 3.01 0.31 -24.53
N LEU A 118 2.29 0.28 -23.41
CA LEU A 118 2.48 -0.75 -22.37
C LEU A 118 2.22 -2.16 -22.89
N ARG A 119 1.20 -2.36 -23.75
CA ARG A 119 0.92 -3.66 -24.40
C ARG A 119 2.08 -4.11 -25.28
N LEU A 120 2.63 -3.18 -26.09
CA LEU A 120 3.77 -3.47 -26.97
C LEU A 120 5.06 -3.72 -26.19
N LYS A 121 5.29 -2.97 -25.10
CA LYS A 121 6.49 -3.09 -24.28
C LYS A 121 6.52 -4.40 -23.49
N PHE A 122 5.36 -4.88 -23.05
CA PHE A 122 5.23 -6.11 -22.27
C PHE A 122 4.37 -7.15 -22.98
N PRO A 123 4.80 -7.69 -24.14
CA PRO A 123 3.97 -8.59 -24.96
C PRO A 123 3.64 -9.92 -24.25
N LYS A 124 4.42 -10.28 -23.23
CA LYS A 124 4.20 -11.47 -22.40
C LYS A 124 3.23 -11.23 -21.23
N VAL A 125 2.81 -9.98 -21.00
CA VAL A 125 1.82 -9.63 -19.98
C VAL A 125 0.48 -9.49 -20.68
N SER A 126 -0.52 -10.24 -20.20
CA SER A 126 -1.86 -10.15 -20.79
C SER A 126 -2.44 -8.76 -20.63
N GLU A 127 -3.26 -8.34 -21.59
CA GLU A 127 -3.94 -7.05 -21.55
C GLU A 127 -4.78 -6.87 -20.28
N ALA A 128 -5.44 -7.93 -19.81
CA ALA A 128 -6.18 -7.91 -18.53
C ALA A 128 -5.28 -7.56 -17.34
N LYS A 129 -4.03 -8.07 -17.30
CA LYS A 129 -3.06 -7.73 -16.25
C LYS A 129 -2.56 -6.30 -16.39
N ILE A 130 -2.30 -5.82 -17.62
CA ILE A 130 -1.90 -4.45 -17.89
C ILE A 130 -3.01 -3.48 -17.45
N LYS A 131 -4.27 -3.74 -17.83
CA LYS A 131 -5.44 -2.94 -17.43
C LYS A 131 -5.62 -2.87 -15.93
N GLU A 132 -5.35 -3.97 -15.24
CA GLU A 132 -5.39 -4.01 -13.77
C GLU A 132 -4.14 -3.40 -13.12
N GLY A 133 -3.16 -2.93 -13.89
CA GLY A 133 -1.90 -2.37 -13.41
C GLY A 133 -1.02 -3.40 -12.68
N LEU A 134 -1.16 -4.69 -13.03
CA LEU A 134 -0.47 -5.81 -12.40
C LEU A 134 0.91 -6.02 -13.01
N PHE A 135 1.86 -5.23 -12.51
CA PHE A 135 3.27 -5.33 -12.86
C PHE A 135 4.09 -5.81 -11.65
N PHE A 136 5.16 -6.56 -11.90
CA PHE A 136 6.11 -6.89 -10.85
C PHE A 136 7.18 -5.79 -10.70
N GLY A 137 7.95 -5.84 -9.60
CA GLY A 137 8.89 -4.79 -9.22
C GLY A 137 9.81 -4.32 -10.36
N PRO A 138 10.56 -5.22 -11.02
CA PRO A 138 11.36 -4.87 -12.20
C PRO A 138 10.59 -4.21 -13.36
N GLN A 139 9.37 -4.66 -13.71
CA GLN A 139 8.57 -4.01 -14.76
C GLN A 139 8.23 -2.58 -14.40
N ASN A 140 7.81 -2.33 -13.15
CA ASN A 140 7.57 -0.96 -12.68
C ASN A 140 8.82 -0.10 -12.77
N ARG A 141 9.98 -0.63 -12.38
CA ARG A 141 11.25 0.11 -12.53
C ARG A 141 11.58 0.41 -13.98
N GLN A 142 11.26 -0.47 -14.91
CA GLN A 142 11.44 -0.23 -16.34
C GLN A 142 10.49 0.85 -16.87
N ILE A 143 9.23 0.89 -16.42
CA ILE A 143 8.26 1.93 -16.80
C ILE A 143 8.72 3.29 -16.26
N MET A 144 9.06 3.36 -14.98
CA MET A 144 9.46 4.61 -14.31
C MET A 144 10.73 5.26 -14.86
N LYS A 145 11.56 4.51 -15.61
CA LYS A 145 12.80 5.01 -16.22
C LYS A 145 12.68 5.22 -17.72
N ASP A 146 11.51 4.97 -18.30
CA ASP A 146 11.31 4.95 -19.73
C ASP A 146 10.82 6.29 -20.26
N LYS A 147 11.71 6.98 -20.97
CA LYS A 147 11.43 8.27 -21.61
C LYS A 147 10.37 8.17 -22.71
N VAL A 148 10.23 7.01 -23.36
CA VAL A 148 9.20 6.79 -24.39
C VAL A 148 7.83 6.60 -23.76
N PHE A 149 7.77 5.95 -22.59
CA PHE A 149 6.56 5.91 -21.79
C PHE A 149 6.14 7.32 -21.37
N GLU A 150 7.09 8.08 -20.80
CA GLU A 150 6.86 9.46 -20.36
C GLU A 150 6.39 10.38 -21.50
N SER A 151 7.03 10.29 -22.68
CA SER A 151 6.67 11.13 -23.83
C SER A 151 5.31 10.82 -24.43
N LYS A 152 4.74 9.65 -24.14
CA LYS A 152 3.40 9.26 -24.60
C LYS A 152 2.29 9.66 -23.61
N LEU A 153 2.64 10.10 -22.40
CA LEU A 153 1.65 10.54 -21.41
C LEU A 153 0.91 11.76 -21.94
N THR A 154 -0.41 11.79 -21.75
CA THR A 154 -1.19 13.00 -21.99
C THR A 154 -0.84 14.06 -20.95
N LYS A 155 -1.16 15.34 -21.24
CA LYS A 155 -0.99 16.44 -20.28
C LYS A 155 -1.67 16.15 -18.92
N LYS A 156 -2.77 15.40 -18.92
CA LYS A 156 -3.51 15.02 -17.71
C LYS A 156 -2.80 13.90 -16.94
N GLU A 157 -2.19 12.94 -17.63
CA GLU A 157 -1.49 11.82 -16.99
C GLU A 157 -0.09 12.22 -16.49
N ALA A 158 0.49 13.29 -17.05
CA ALA A 158 1.77 13.84 -16.63
C ALA A 158 1.68 14.94 -15.54
N ALA A 159 0.47 15.40 -15.20
CA ALA A 159 0.22 16.45 -14.22
C ALA A 159 0.24 15.92 -12.77
#